data_AF-A0A2T0I3N1-F1
#
_entry.id   AF-A0A2T0I3N1-F1
#
_cell.length_a   1.000
_cell.length_b   1.000
_cell.length_c   1.000
_cell.angle_alpha   90.00
_cell.angle_beta   90.00
_cell.angle_gamma   90.00
#
_symmetry.space_group_name_H-M   'P 1'
#
loop_
_entity.id
_entity.type
_entity.pdbx_description
1 polymer ?
#
loop_
_entity_poly.entity_id
_entity_poly.type
_entity_poly.pdbx_seq_one_letter_code
_entity_poly.pdbx_strand_id
1 'polypeptide(L)'
;MKTDLVTLEHPFCVRGNLEILSAAGDVPIHDSLEAATDYLEAVVQGLRDMMGTPEVSNLATLTFYAAETALALIYSASASVDPSTGGAA
;
A
#
# COMPACT_ATOMS: atom_id res chain seq x y z
N MET A 1 -6.58 27.01 -9.90
CA MET A 1 -6.29 26.31 -8.64
C MET A 1 -5.85 24.91 -9.02
N LYS A 2 -4.64 24.48 -8.61
CA LYS A 2 -4.35 23.05 -8.55
C LYS A 2 -5.13 22.50 -7.35
N THR A 3 -5.81 21.39 -7.53
CA THR A 3 -6.50 20.70 -6.43
C THR A 3 -5.54 19.64 -5.94
N ASP A 4 -4.94 19.87 -4.77
CA ASP A 4 -4.07 18.87 -4.16
C ASP A 4 -4.92 17.70 -3.66
N LEU A 5 -4.55 16.48 -4.07
CA LEU A 5 -5.24 15.26 -3.68
C LEU A 5 -4.63 14.74 -2.38
N VAL A 6 -5.46 14.60 -1.35
CA VAL A 6 -5.07 14.11 -0.03
C VAL A 6 -5.87 12.87 0.36
N THR A 7 -5.30 12.04 1.22
CA THR A 7 -6.00 10.93 1.85
C THR A 7 -7.13 11.44 2.75
N LEU A 8 -8.18 10.63 2.89
CA LEU A 8 -9.29 10.93 3.78
C LEU A 8 -9.32 9.90 4.90
N GLU A 9 -9.45 10.37 6.15
CA GLU A 9 -9.77 9.48 7.25
C GLU A 9 -11.16 8.90 7.02
N HIS A 10 -11.26 7.57 7.03
CA HIS A 10 -12.55 6.90 6.93
C HIS A 10 -12.95 6.33 8.30
N PRO A 11 -14.13 6.66 8.84
CA PRO A 11 -14.54 6.29 10.20
C PRO A 11 -14.61 4.76 10.43
N PHE A 12 -14.64 3.97 9.37
CA PHE A 12 -14.63 2.50 9.44
C PHE A 12 -13.25 1.86 9.21
N CYS A 13 -12.23 2.65 8.84
CA CYS A 13 -10.86 2.20 8.62
C CYS A 13 -9.95 2.44 9.84
N VAL A 14 -10.42 3.19 10.85
CA VAL A 14 -9.77 3.39 12.16
C VAL A 14 -10.00 2.17 13.07
N ARG A 15 -9.51 0.99 12.68
CA ARG A 15 -9.75 -0.28 13.41
C ARG A 15 -8.51 -0.90 14.07
N GLY A 16 -7.54 -0.09 14.49
CA GLY A 16 -6.38 -0.55 15.25
C GLY A 16 -6.25 0.11 16.63
N ASN A 17 -5.86 -0.67 17.65
CA ASN A 17 -5.42 -0.13 18.96
C ASN A 17 -4.02 0.53 18.88
N LEU A 18 -3.39 0.54 17.70
CA LEU A 18 -2.05 1.04 17.47
C LEU A 18 -2.12 2.15 16.43
N GLU A 19 -1.54 3.31 16.72
CA GLU A 19 -1.51 4.49 15.83
C GLU A 19 -0.96 4.16 14.43
N ILE A 20 -0.05 3.19 14.34
CA ILE A 20 0.55 2.72 13.07
C ILE A 20 -0.45 2.08 12.09
N LEU A 21 -1.62 1.63 12.56
CA LEU A 21 -2.67 1.03 11.72
C LEU A 21 -3.84 2.00 11.45
N SER A 22 -3.74 3.25 11.88
CA SER A 22 -4.74 4.27 11.56
C SER A 22 -4.55 4.76 10.12
N ALA A 23 -5.64 4.83 9.35
CA ALA A 23 -5.62 5.51 8.07
C ALA A 23 -5.48 7.02 8.34
N ALA A 24 -4.28 7.57 8.11
CA ALA A 24 -4.02 9.00 8.26
C ALA A 24 -4.69 9.76 7.10
N GLY A 25 -5.51 10.75 7.44
CA GLY A 25 -6.04 11.72 6.48
C GLY A 25 -5.09 12.89 6.29
N ASP A 26 -5.41 13.74 5.31
CA ASP A 26 -4.66 14.94 4.97
C ASP A 26 -3.19 14.66 4.56
N VAL A 27 -2.86 13.41 4.23
CA VAL A 27 -1.56 13.03 3.66
C VAL A 27 -1.64 13.20 2.15
N PRO A 28 -0.64 13.80 1.48
CA PRO A 28 -0.58 13.82 0.03
C PRO A 28 -0.73 12.42 -0.55
N ILE A 29 -1.61 12.27 -1.55
CA ILE A 29 -1.94 10.95 -2.09
C ILE A 29 -0.70 10.24 -2.67
N HIS A 30 0.25 11.01 -3.20
CA HIS A 30 1.52 10.50 -3.74
C HIS A 30 2.37 9.87 -2.64
N ASP A 31 2.63 10.60 -1.56
CA ASP A 31 3.40 10.10 -0.41
C ASP A 31 2.75 8.84 0.19
N SER A 32 1.41 8.82 0.27
CA SER A 32 0.68 7.65 0.76
C SER A 32 0.79 6.44 -0.18
N LEU A 33 0.77 6.65 -1.49
CA LEU A 33 0.88 5.57 -2.49
C LEU A 33 2.32 5.06 -2.60
N GLU A 34 3.32 5.94 -2.49
CA GLU A 34 4.74 5.58 -2.42
C GLU A 34 5.02 4.72 -1.19
N ALA A 35 4.58 5.18 0.00
CA ALA A 35 4.73 4.39 1.22
C ALA A 35 4.02 3.02 1.13
N ALA A 36 2.80 2.99 0.59
CA ALA A 36 2.07 1.74 0.41
C ALA A 36 2.76 0.78 -0.58
N THR A 37 3.40 1.32 -1.61
CA THR A 37 4.22 0.56 -2.57
C THR A 37 5.40 -0.08 -1.85
N ASP A 38 6.21 0.71 -1.15
CA ASP A 38 7.41 0.23 -0.44
C ASP A 38 7.10 -0.89 0.55
N TYR A 39 6.06 -0.70 1.38
CA TYR A 39 5.67 -1.70 2.37
C TYR A 39 5.21 -3.00 1.71
N LEU A 40 4.42 -2.90 0.64
CA LEU A 40 3.87 -4.09 0.01
C LEU A 40 4.89 -4.82 -0.86
N GLU A 41 5.83 -4.12 -1.49
CA GLU A 41 7.01 -4.72 -2.12
C GLU A 41 7.84 -5.54 -1.11
N ALA A 42 8.09 -4.99 0.07
CA ALA A 42 8.79 -5.71 1.14
C ALA A 42 8.04 -6.97 1.59
N VAL A 43 6.71 -6.90 1.71
CA VAL A 43 5.86 -8.07 2.03
C VAL A 43 5.91 -9.12 0.94
N VAL A 44 5.77 -8.73 -0.34
CA VAL A 44 5.85 -9.64 -1.49
C VAL A 44 7.21 -10.32 -1.54
N GLN A 45 8.29 -9.57 -1.31
CA GLN A 45 9.64 -10.12 -1.28
C GLN A 45 9.83 -11.12 -0.13
N GLY A 46 9.39 -10.77 1.09
CA GLY A 46 9.46 -11.69 2.22
C GLY A 46 8.63 -12.97 2.02
N LEU A 47 7.46 -12.86 1.41
CA LEU A 47 6.63 -14.01 1.04
C LEU A 47 7.32 -14.88 -0.03
N ARG A 48 7.95 -14.27 -1.03
CA ARG A 48 8.73 -14.97 -2.06
C ARG A 48 9.92 -15.73 -1.47
N ASP A 49 10.65 -15.11 -0.54
CA ASP A 49 11.77 -15.74 0.14
C ASP A 49 11.30 -16.93 0.99
N MET A 50 10.18 -16.78 1.71
CA MET A 50 9.58 -17.89 2.45
C MET A 50 9.17 -19.01 1.51
N MET A 51 8.50 -18.72 0.40
CA MET A 51 8.10 -19.70 -0.64
C MET A 51 9.27 -20.48 -1.25
N GLY A 52 10.50 -19.96 -1.17
CA GLY A 52 11.72 -20.68 -1.56
C GLY A 52 12.09 -21.84 -0.62
N THR A 53 11.45 -21.96 0.53
CA THR A 53 11.67 -23.06 1.50
C THR A 53 10.69 -24.21 1.27
N PRO A 54 11.12 -25.48 1.41
CA PRO A 54 10.29 -26.64 1.08
C PRO A 54 9.10 -26.89 2.02
N GLU A 55 9.03 -26.21 3.17
CA GLU A 55 8.00 -26.42 4.19
C GLU A 55 6.81 -25.43 4.09
N VAL A 56 6.69 -24.73 2.96
CA VAL A 56 5.70 -23.65 2.80
C VAL A 56 4.29 -24.19 2.58
N SER A 57 3.34 -23.60 3.31
CA SER A 57 1.93 -23.95 3.20
C SER A 57 1.26 -23.36 1.94
N ASN A 58 0.24 -24.04 1.44
CA ASN A 58 -0.66 -23.49 0.40
C ASN A 58 -1.28 -22.14 0.80
N LEU A 59 -1.47 -21.90 2.09
CA LEU A 59 -1.97 -20.61 2.60
C LEU A 59 -0.98 -19.48 2.32
N ALA A 60 0.31 -19.69 2.55
CA ALA A 60 1.35 -18.69 2.27
C ALA A 60 1.41 -18.37 0.76
N THR A 61 1.27 -19.37 -0.11
CA THR A 61 1.16 -19.17 -1.56
C THR A 61 -0.06 -18.32 -1.94
N LEU A 62 -1.22 -18.56 -1.32
CA LEU A 62 -2.41 -17.73 -1.55
C LEU A 62 -2.22 -16.30 -1.02
N THR A 63 -1.58 -16.15 0.14
CA THR A 63 -1.23 -14.83 0.70
C THR A 63 -0.28 -14.07 -0.22
N PHE A 64 0.70 -14.74 -0.83
CA PHE A 64 1.58 -14.15 -1.84
C PHE A 64 0.79 -13.61 -3.03
N TYR A 65 -0.10 -14.40 -3.63
CA TYR A 65 -0.91 -13.91 -4.76
C TYR A 65 -1.84 -12.75 -4.38
N ALA A 66 -2.41 -12.77 -3.18
CA ALA A 66 -3.20 -11.65 -2.67
C ALA A 66 -2.35 -10.39 -2.52
N ALA A 67 -1.12 -10.51 -2.00
CA ALA A 67 -0.18 -9.40 -1.87
C ALA A 67 0.25 -8.84 -3.24
N GLU A 68 0.60 -9.69 -4.22
CA GLU A 68 0.93 -9.22 -5.57
C GLU A 68 -0.25 -8.54 -6.27
N THR A 69 -1.47 -9.05 -6.06
CA THR A 69 -2.68 -8.42 -6.61
C THR A 69 -2.91 -7.04 -6.00
N ALA A 70 -2.74 -6.91 -4.68
CA ALA A 70 -2.83 -5.62 -4.01
C ALA A 70 -1.74 -4.64 -4.49
N LEU A 71 -0.51 -5.12 -4.75
CA LEU A 71 0.57 -4.29 -5.27
C LEU A 71 0.28 -3.79 -6.69
N ALA A 72 -0.26 -4.66 -7.55
CA ALA A 72 -0.71 -4.27 -8.88
C ALA A 72 -1.80 -3.17 -8.81
N LEU A 73 -2.74 -3.27 -7.87
CA LEU A 73 -3.73 -2.23 -7.65
C LEU A 73 -3.09 -0.90 -7.21
N ILE A 74 -2.13 -0.92 -6.29
CA ILE A 74 -1.40 0.29 -5.86
C ILE A 74 -0.65 0.93 -7.04
N TYR A 75 0.04 0.14 -7.87
CA TYR A 75 0.69 0.70 -9.06
C TYR A 75 -0.31 1.31 -10.04
N SER A 76 -1.46 0.67 -10.28
CA SER A 76 -2.50 1.23 -11.14
C SER A 76 -3.11 2.52 -10.57
N ALA A 77 -3.28 2.59 -9.25
CA ALA A 77 -3.74 3.79 -8.56
C ALA A 77 -2.71 4.91 -8.71
N SER A 78 -1.42 4.61 -8.48
CA SER A 78 -0.30 5.55 -8.65
C SER A 78 -0.20 6.10 -10.07
N ALA A 79 -0.33 5.23 -11.09
CA ALA A 79 -0.33 5.65 -12.49
C ALA A 79 -1.54 6.50 -12.88
N SER A 80 -2.63 6.44 -12.10
CA SER A 80 -3.84 7.23 -12.34
C SER A 80 -3.78 8.62 -11.69
N VAL A 81 -2.78 8.90 -10.85
CA VAL A 81 -2.58 10.22 -10.24
C VAL A 81 -1.62 11.04 -11.10
N ASP A 82 -2.01 12.27 -11.45
CA ASP A 82 -1.15 13.18 -12.20
C ASP A 82 0.12 13.51 -11.36
N PRO A 83 1.34 13.27 -11.90
CA PRO A 83 2.60 13.50 -11.18
C PRO A 83 2.81 14.97 -10.79
N SER A 84 2.06 15.90 -11.36
CA SER A 84 2.11 17.32 -11.03
C SER A 84 1.23 17.73 -9.82
N THR A 85 0.55 16.76 -9.21
CA THR A 85 -0.34 16.91 -8.03
C THR A 85 0.36 16.53 -6.70
N GLY A 86 1.65 16.19 -6.75
CA GLY A 86 2.48 15.95 -5.56
C GLY A 86 2.98 17.28 -4.99
N GLY A 87 2.86 17.43 -3.67
CA GLY A 87 3.30 18.62 -2.95
C GLY A 87 4.75 18.93 -3.28
N ALA A 88 4.99 20.12 -3.84
CA ALA A 88 6.32 20.66 -3.94
C ALA A 88 6.90 20.82 -2.53
N ALA A 89 8.15 20.39 -2.38
CA ALA A 89 9.01 20.54 -1.21
C ALA A 89 8.96 21.94 -0.55
#